data_AF-A0A967ST78-F1
#
_entry.id   AF-A0A967ST78-F1
#
_cell.length_a   1.000
_cell.length_b   1.000
_cell.length_c   1.000
_cell.angle_alpha   90.00
_cell.angle_beta   90.00
_cell.angle_gamma   90.00
#
_symmetry.space_group_name_H-M   'P 1'
#
loop_
_entity.id
_entity.type
_entity.pdbx_description
1 polymer ?
#
loop_
_entity_poly.entity_id
_entity_poly.type
_entity_poly.pdbx_seq_one_letter_code
_entity_poly.pdbx_strand_id
1 'polypeptide(L)'
;MRSFRLILILLVASAMLLTVSAVSLHAQTGTEDELTSVINVQKYNRAIHVMAMLIVGFGFLMVFVKRYGRSALTATYLLVSVAIPLYFLKDSLGIFGESSITIDRLIQAEFAAAALLICAGAALGRLKMPQYMILAIFFVPSYALNEWILIKGGFGLIPLDSFKDTGGSVLIHAFGAFFGLTVVMTMTTKAEYEKPIETDATSDRFSMLGSMVLWLFWPSFCAALVAPELVPYAATNVVLALCGATIATYFASLILRH
;
A
#
# COMPACT_ATOMS: atom_id res chain seq x y z
N MET A 1 -22.73 -22.34 -9.78
CA MET A 1 -22.04 -23.32 -8.90
C MET A 1 -20.53 -23.10 -8.79
N ARG A 2 -19.75 -22.91 -9.88
CA ARG A 2 -18.28 -22.65 -9.79
C ARG A 2 -17.91 -21.32 -9.10
N SER A 3 -18.66 -20.24 -9.37
CA SER A 3 -18.47 -18.93 -8.71
C SER A 3 -18.75 -18.98 -7.21
N PHE A 4 -19.78 -19.71 -6.79
CA PHE A 4 -20.13 -19.89 -5.37
C PHE A 4 -19.05 -20.64 -4.59
N ARG A 5 -18.46 -21.70 -5.18
CA ARG A 5 -17.33 -22.41 -4.57
C ARG A 5 -16.09 -21.53 -4.43
N LEU A 6 -15.77 -20.71 -5.42
CA LEU A 6 -14.64 -19.78 -5.34
C LEU A 6 -14.86 -18.70 -4.27
N ILE A 7 -16.07 -18.14 -4.20
CA ILE A 7 -16.43 -17.16 -3.16
C ILE A 7 -16.33 -17.79 -1.77
N LEU A 8 -16.82 -19.02 -1.61
CA LEU A 8 -16.74 -19.75 -0.34
C LEU A 8 -15.28 -20.03 0.06
N ILE A 9 -14.42 -20.42 -0.89
CA ILE A 9 -12.99 -20.63 -0.64
C ILE A 9 -12.31 -19.32 -0.23
N LEU A 10 -12.59 -18.20 -0.91
CA LEU A 10 -12.03 -16.90 -0.56
C LEU A 10 -12.53 -16.40 0.81
N LEU A 11 -13.80 -16.67 1.15
CA LEU A 11 -14.36 -16.40 2.47
C LEU A 11 -13.70 -17.24 3.56
N VAL A 12 -13.50 -18.54 3.32
CA VAL A 12 -12.83 -19.42 4.27
C VAL A 12 -11.36 -19.06 4.42
N ALA A 13 -10.66 -18.73 3.32
CA ALA A 13 -9.27 -18.29 3.35
C ALA A 13 -9.10 -16.96 4.09
N SER A 14 -9.98 -15.98 3.85
CA SER A 14 -9.98 -14.71 4.58
C SER A 14 -10.34 -14.88 6.06
N ALA A 15 -11.32 -15.74 6.38
CA ALA A 15 -11.63 -16.09 7.76
C ALA A 15 -10.46 -16.80 8.47
N MET A 16 -9.77 -17.72 7.79
CA MET A 16 -8.56 -18.38 8.33
C MET A 16 -7.40 -17.40 8.50
N LEU A 17 -7.20 -16.48 7.56
CA LEU A 17 -6.21 -15.41 7.69
C LEU A 17 -6.47 -14.55 8.93
N LEU A 18 -7.74 -14.19 9.19
CA LEU A 18 -8.15 -13.41 10.36
C LEU A 18 -7.99 -14.17 11.67
N THR A 19 -8.29 -15.47 11.71
CA THR A 19 -8.16 -16.27 12.94
C THR A 19 -6.70 -16.56 13.28
N VAL A 20 -5.84 -16.84 12.29
CA VAL A 20 -4.42 -17.10 12.55
C VAL A 20 -3.69 -15.83 12.98
N SER A 21 -4.02 -14.67 12.39
CA SER A 21 -3.43 -13.39 12.81
C SER A 21 -3.89 -12.97 14.21
N ALA A 22 -5.12 -13.31 14.63
CA ALA A 22 -5.59 -13.09 16.00
C ALA A 22 -4.87 -13.97 17.04
N VAL A 23 -4.49 -15.21 16.70
CA VAL A 23 -3.75 -16.11 17.60
C VAL A 23 -2.30 -15.63 17.84
N SER A 24 -1.74 -14.85 16.91
CA SER A 24 -0.38 -14.31 17.01
C SER A 24 -0.24 -13.01 17.80
N LEU A 25 -1.34 -12.37 18.19
CA LEU A 25 -1.34 -11.23 19.11
C LEU A 25 -1.18 -11.75 20.55
N HIS A 26 0.01 -12.28 20.87
CA HIS A 26 0.42 -12.36 22.27
C HIS A 26 0.64 -10.93 22.76
N ALA A 27 -0.09 -10.53 23.80
CA ALA A 27 0.14 -9.26 24.47
C ALA A 27 1.62 -9.19 24.87
N GLN A 28 2.32 -8.11 24.49
CA GLN A 28 3.67 -7.84 24.99
C GLN A 28 3.57 -7.64 26.51
N THR A 29 3.81 -8.70 27.27
CA THR A 29 3.95 -8.64 28.73
C THR A 29 5.38 -8.24 29.06
N GLY A 30 5.65 -6.94 28.95
CA GLY A 30 6.90 -6.33 29.40
C GLY A 30 6.61 -4.90 29.85
N THR A 31 7.21 -4.50 30.97
CA THR A 31 7.32 -3.08 31.34
C THR A 31 8.14 -2.37 30.26
N GLU A 32 7.47 -1.74 29.29
CA GLU A 32 8.14 -0.81 28.37
C GLU A 32 8.59 0.43 29.13
N ASP A 33 9.81 0.89 28.88
CA ASP A 33 10.29 2.18 29.37
C ASP A 33 9.41 3.33 28.82
N GLU A 34 9.25 4.40 29.61
CA GLU A 34 8.36 5.52 29.31
C GLU A 34 8.67 6.13 27.93
N LEU A 35 9.96 6.29 27.61
CA LEU A 35 10.40 6.80 26.30
C LEU A 35 9.97 5.89 25.13
N THR A 36 10.04 4.57 25.31
CA THR A 36 9.64 3.60 24.28
C THR A 36 8.14 3.69 24.03
N SER A 37 7.35 3.83 25.09
CA SER A 37 5.90 4.00 24.99
C SER A 37 5.52 5.26 24.20
N VAL A 38 6.21 6.39 24.43
CA VAL A 38 5.99 7.64 23.70
C VAL A 38 6.34 7.47 22.21
N ILE A 39 7.46 6.84 21.90
CA ILE A 39 7.86 6.57 20.51
C ILE A 39 6.81 5.70 19.81
N ASN A 40 6.31 4.66 20.48
CA ASN A 40 5.28 3.77 19.96
C ASN A 40 3.96 4.51 19.69
N VAL A 41 3.55 5.44 20.55
CA VAL A 41 2.37 6.31 20.33
C VAL A 41 2.58 7.23 19.11
N GLN A 42 3.77 7.79 18.93
CA GLN A 42 4.04 8.63 17.76
C GLN A 42 4.06 7.81 16.45
N LYS A 43 4.57 6.58 16.50
CA LYS A 43 4.47 5.62 15.38
C LYS A 43 3.01 5.27 15.08
N TYR A 44 2.19 5.06 16.10
CA TYR A 44 0.74 4.84 15.93
C TYR A 44 0.06 5.99 15.18
N ASN A 45 0.33 7.24 15.56
CA ASN A 45 -0.24 8.40 14.85
C ASN A 45 0.15 8.40 13.37
N ARG A 46 1.42 8.09 13.06
CA ARG A 46 1.88 7.98 11.66
C ARG A 46 1.23 6.81 10.94
N ALA A 47 1.06 5.66 11.58
CA ALA A 47 0.34 4.51 11.00
C ALA A 47 -1.10 4.88 10.63
N ILE A 48 -1.82 5.59 11.52
CA ILE A 48 -3.18 6.06 11.19
C ILE A 48 -3.20 7.04 10.02
N HIS A 49 -2.20 7.92 9.88
CA HIS A 49 -2.05 8.75 8.69
C HIS A 49 -1.85 7.91 7.41
N VAL A 50 -1.02 6.86 7.48
CA VAL A 50 -0.83 5.92 6.36
C VAL A 50 -2.13 5.16 6.06
N MET A 51 -2.86 4.68 7.07
CA MET A 51 -4.18 4.06 6.88
C MET A 51 -5.17 5.00 6.17
N ALA A 52 -5.17 6.29 6.52
CA ALA A 52 -5.98 7.29 5.82
C ALA A 52 -5.54 7.44 4.34
N MET A 53 -4.24 7.38 4.05
CA MET A 53 -3.73 7.33 2.68
C MET A 53 -4.20 6.08 1.94
N LEU A 54 -4.22 4.90 2.57
CA LEU A 54 -4.67 3.66 1.95
C LEU A 54 -6.17 3.69 1.60
N ILE A 55 -7.02 4.03 2.58
CA ILE A 55 -8.47 3.93 2.41
C ILE A 55 -9.02 5.14 1.67
N VAL A 56 -8.69 6.35 2.12
CA VAL A 56 -9.25 7.58 1.55
C VAL A 56 -8.38 8.08 0.40
N GLY A 57 -7.06 8.14 0.59
CA GLY A 57 -6.13 8.64 -0.42
C GLY A 57 -6.20 7.87 -1.74
N PHE A 58 -5.70 6.62 -1.75
CA PHE A 58 -5.75 5.74 -2.92
C PHE A 58 -7.19 5.46 -3.36
N GLY A 59 -8.09 5.18 -2.42
CA GLY A 59 -9.48 4.85 -2.71
C GLY A 59 -10.17 5.95 -3.52
N PHE A 60 -10.14 7.20 -3.05
CA PHE A 60 -10.76 8.30 -3.77
C PHE A 60 -9.94 8.76 -4.98
N LEU A 61 -8.61 8.65 -4.98
CA LEU A 61 -7.81 8.94 -6.18
C LEU A 61 -8.28 8.10 -7.38
N MET A 62 -8.58 6.82 -7.16
CA MET A 62 -9.08 5.87 -8.17
C MET A 62 -10.55 6.12 -8.57
N VAL A 63 -11.29 7.01 -7.91
CA VAL A 63 -12.69 7.32 -8.26
C VAL A 63 -12.80 8.14 -9.55
N PHE A 64 -11.69 8.66 -10.10
CA PHE A 64 -11.68 9.44 -11.35
C PHE A 64 -12.37 8.72 -12.52
N VAL A 65 -12.33 7.38 -12.56
CA VAL A 65 -13.01 6.56 -13.57
C VAL A 65 -14.53 6.63 -13.38
N LYS A 66 -15.18 7.32 -14.31
CA LYS A 66 -16.62 7.51 -14.35
C LYS A 66 -17.35 6.16 -14.31
N ARG A 67 -18.42 6.09 -13.50
CA ARG A 67 -19.23 4.88 -13.25
C ARG A 67 -18.47 3.68 -12.66
N TYR A 68 -17.23 3.87 -12.18
CA TYR A 68 -16.47 2.81 -11.48
C TYR A 68 -16.19 3.15 -10.01
N GLY A 69 -16.55 4.34 -9.51
CA GLY A 69 -16.23 4.79 -8.15
C GLY A 69 -16.58 3.82 -7.03
N ARG A 70 -17.78 3.21 -7.04
CA ARG A 70 -18.17 2.20 -6.03
C ARG A 70 -17.24 0.98 -6.07
N SER A 71 -16.88 0.53 -7.28
CA SER A 71 -15.98 -0.60 -7.48
C SER A 71 -14.55 -0.25 -7.08
N ALA A 72 -14.06 0.95 -7.37
CA ALA A 72 -12.75 1.43 -6.92
C ALA A 72 -12.63 1.42 -5.40
N LEU A 73 -13.61 2.00 -4.69
CA LEU A 73 -13.63 2.03 -3.22
C LEU A 73 -13.76 0.61 -2.63
N THR A 74 -14.64 -0.22 -3.20
CA THR A 74 -14.81 -1.62 -2.73
C THR A 74 -13.54 -2.43 -2.94
N ALA A 75 -12.89 -2.32 -4.10
CA ALA A 75 -11.63 -2.98 -4.38
C ALA A 75 -10.54 -2.51 -3.41
N THR A 76 -10.49 -1.21 -3.09
CA THR A 76 -9.56 -0.65 -2.09
C THR A 76 -9.75 -1.32 -0.73
N TYR A 77 -10.99 -1.39 -0.23
CA TYR A 77 -11.29 -2.08 1.03
C TYR A 77 -10.88 -3.54 1.01
N LEU A 78 -11.19 -4.28 -0.07
CA LEU A 78 -10.83 -5.69 -0.20
C LEU A 78 -9.31 -5.89 -0.22
N LEU A 79 -8.58 -5.09 -0.99
CA LEU A 79 -7.12 -5.19 -1.11
C LEU A 79 -6.44 -4.93 0.24
N VAL A 80 -6.82 -3.87 0.95
CA VAL A 80 -6.27 -3.56 2.28
C VAL A 80 -6.64 -4.64 3.29
N SER A 81 -7.88 -5.12 3.28
CA SER A 81 -8.36 -6.15 4.21
C SER A 81 -7.75 -7.52 3.99
N VAL A 82 -7.23 -7.81 2.79
CA VAL A 82 -6.43 -9.02 2.54
C VAL A 82 -4.96 -8.77 2.84
N ALA A 83 -4.42 -7.62 2.43
CA ALA A 83 -2.99 -7.36 2.52
C ALA A 83 -2.47 -7.29 3.95
N ILE A 84 -3.17 -6.56 4.84
CA ILE A 84 -2.72 -6.40 6.22
C ILE A 84 -2.67 -7.75 6.96
N PRO A 85 -3.76 -8.55 7.03
CA PRO A 85 -3.69 -9.85 7.70
C PRO A 85 -2.72 -10.84 7.05
N LEU A 86 -2.59 -10.81 5.71
CA LEU A 86 -1.66 -11.70 5.01
C LEU A 86 -0.19 -11.36 5.31
N TYR A 87 0.14 -10.08 5.43
CA TYR A 87 1.46 -9.65 5.84
C TYR A 87 1.75 -10.06 7.30
N PHE A 88 0.80 -9.83 8.21
CA PHE A 88 0.90 -10.29 9.60
C PHE A 88 1.09 -11.81 9.69
N LEU A 89 0.36 -12.58 8.88
CA LEU A 89 0.50 -14.03 8.81
C LEU A 89 1.92 -14.43 8.39
N LYS A 90 2.50 -13.77 7.39
CA LYS A 90 3.89 -14.04 6.98
C LYS A 90 4.83 -13.93 8.18
N ASP A 91 4.71 -12.84 8.93
CA ASP A 91 5.62 -12.55 10.05
C ASP A 91 5.40 -13.55 11.18
N SER A 92 4.15 -13.87 11.50
CA SER A 92 3.81 -14.88 12.51
C SER A 92 4.29 -16.29 12.17
N LEU A 93 4.45 -16.61 10.88
CA LEU A 93 5.03 -17.87 10.42
C LEU A 93 6.57 -17.82 10.35
N GLY A 94 7.20 -16.72 10.74
CA GLY A 94 8.65 -16.53 10.66
C GLY A 94 9.18 -16.44 9.22
N ILE A 95 8.30 -16.24 8.22
CA ILE A 95 8.68 -16.21 6.81
C ILE A 95 9.40 -14.88 6.54
N PHE A 96 10.68 -14.94 6.19
CA PHE A 96 11.53 -13.78 5.89
C PHE A 96 11.79 -12.84 7.09
N GLY A 97 11.70 -13.38 8.31
CA GLY A 97 11.90 -12.65 9.56
C GLY A 97 10.68 -11.83 9.99
N GLU A 98 10.60 -11.56 11.29
CA GLU A 98 9.51 -10.83 11.95
C GLU A 98 10.00 -9.49 12.53
N SER A 99 9.10 -8.50 12.64
CA SER A 99 9.33 -7.36 13.52
C SER A 99 8.81 -7.68 14.92
N SER A 100 9.62 -7.44 15.96
CA SER A 100 9.25 -7.72 17.35
C SER A 100 8.27 -6.69 17.93
N ILE A 101 8.15 -5.52 17.30
CA ILE A 101 7.31 -4.42 17.76
C ILE A 101 6.01 -4.39 16.96
N THR A 102 4.88 -4.51 17.65
CA THR A 102 3.54 -4.59 17.03
C THR A 102 3.22 -3.42 16.11
N ILE A 103 3.58 -2.19 16.50
CA ILE A 103 3.29 -1.02 15.66
C ILE A 103 4.17 -0.96 14.40
N ASP A 104 5.42 -1.44 14.47
CA ASP A 104 6.29 -1.51 13.29
C ASP A 104 5.79 -2.55 12.29
N ARG A 105 5.27 -3.68 12.78
CA ARG A 105 4.58 -4.69 11.95
C ARG A 105 3.39 -4.10 11.22
N LEU A 106 2.57 -3.27 11.91
CA LEU A 106 1.43 -2.61 11.28
C LEU A 106 1.87 -1.69 10.15
N ILE A 107 2.87 -0.82 10.40
CA ILE A 107 3.39 0.11 9.39
C ILE A 107 3.96 -0.65 8.17
N GLN A 108 4.70 -1.75 8.40
CA GLN A 108 5.22 -2.58 7.32
C GLN A 108 4.10 -3.25 6.49
N ALA A 109 3.05 -3.73 7.16
CA ALA A 109 1.87 -4.28 6.49
C ALA A 109 1.13 -3.21 5.67
N GLU A 110 1.04 -1.98 6.19
CA GLU A 110 0.47 -0.83 5.47
C GLU A 110 1.30 -0.44 4.25
N PHE A 111 2.64 -0.53 4.31
CA PHE A 111 3.52 -0.33 3.15
C PHE A 111 3.32 -1.40 2.06
N ALA A 112 3.18 -2.67 2.45
CA ALA A 112 2.82 -3.73 1.50
C ALA A 112 1.45 -3.48 0.85
N ALA A 113 0.47 -3.02 1.64
CA ALA A 113 -0.85 -2.63 1.12
C ALA A 113 -0.79 -1.41 0.19
N ALA A 114 0.06 -0.41 0.48
CA ALA A 114 0.29 0.74 -0.40
C ALA A 114 0.84 0.30 -1.76
N ALA A 115 1.87 -0.55 -1.76
CA ALA A 115 2.45 -1.10 -2.99
C ALA A 115 1.40 -1.89 -3.81
N LEU A 116 0.54 -2.65 -3.13
CA LEU A 116 -0.56 -3.38 -3.75
C LEU A 116 -1.62 -2.43 -4.36
N LEU A 117 -1.95 -1.32 -3.70
CA LEU A 117 -2.89 -0.33 -4.25
C LEU A 117 -2.31 0.38 -5.48
N ILE A 118 -1.00 0.62 -5.52
CA ILE A 118 -0.29 1.10 -6.73
C ILE A 118 -0.43 0.07 -7.86
N CYS A 119 -0.17 -1.21 -7.57
CA CYS A 119 -0.36 -2.30 -8.54
C CYS A 119 -1.81 -2.38 -9.04
N ALA A 120 -2.78 -2.26 -8.15
CA ALA A 120 -4.20 -2.31 -8.49
C ALA A 120 -4.65 -1.12 -9.34
N GLY A 121 -4.04 0.06 -9.14
CA GLY A 121 -4.27 1.24 -9.96
C GLY A 121 -4.01 1.01 -11.45
N ALA A 122 -2.97 0.21 -11.79
CA ALA A 122 -2.70 -0.16 -13.18
C ALA A 122 -3.83 -1.00 -13.79
N ALA A 123 -4.34 -1.99 -13.05
CA ALA A 123 -5.39 -2.91 -13.50
C ALA A 123 -6.82 -2.44 -13.23
N LEU A 124 -6.98 -1.19 -12.76
CA LEU A 124 -8.26 -0.62 -12.35
C LEU A 124 -9.29 -0.70 -13.48
N GLY A 125 -10.48 -1.19 -13.17
CA GLY A 125 -11.56 -1.32 -14.16
C GLY A 125 -11.49 -2.56 -15.04
N ARG A 126 -10.36 -3.31 -15.02
CA ARG A 126 -10.12 -4.49 -15.86
C ARG A 126 -10.19 -5.80 -15.07
N LEU A 127 -10.24 -5.74 -13.74
CA LEU A 127 -10.40 -6.89 -12.86
C LEU A 127 -11.82 -6.99 -12.28
N LYS A 128 -12.30 -8.23 -12.14
CA LYS A 128 -13.48 -8.59 -11.34
C LYS A 128 -13.13 -8.55 -9.86
N MET A 129 -14.12 -8.32 -8.99
CA MET A 129 -13.88 -8.21 -7.53
C MET A 129 -13.09 -9.40 -6.92
N PRO A 130 -13.39 -10.67 -7.25
CA PRO A 130 -12.58 -11.78 -6.74
C PRO A 130 -11.12 -11.77 -7.22
N GLN A 131 -10.85 -11.21 -8.39
CA GLN A 131 -9.49 -11.13 -8.93
C GLN A 131 -8.63 -10.13 -8.16
N TYR A 132 -9.20 -9.07 -7.57
CA TYR A 132 -8.45 -8.19 -6.67
C TYR A 132 -7.97 -8.92 -5.40
N MET A 133 -8.80 -9.80 -4.82
CA MET A 133 -8.37 -10.62 -3.68
C MET A 133 -7.26 -11.62 -4.08
N ILE A 134 -7.39 -12.25 -5.25
CA ILE A 134 -6.36 -13.15 -5.78
C ILE A 134 -5.06 -12.37 -6.06
N LEU A 135 -5.16 -11.16 -6.62
CA LEU A 135 -4.02 -10.28 -6.83
C LEU A 135 -3.27 -10.02 -5.52
N ALA A 136 -3.97 -9.69 -4.44
CA ALA A 136 -3.37 -9.49 -3.12
C ALA A 136 -2.62 -10.74 -2.62
N ILE A 137 -3.20 -11.93 -2.79
CA ILE A 137 -2.62 -13.21 -2.36
C ILE A 137 -1.30 -13.51 -3.07
N PHE A 138 -1.12 -13.11 -4.33
CA PHE A 138 0.15 -13.27 -5.04
C PHE A 138 1.12 -12.11 -4.81
N PHE A 139 0.59 -10.89 -4.73
CA PHE A 139 1.40 -9.69 -4.60
C PHE A 139 2.11 -9.61 -3.26
N VAL A 140 1.42 -9.83 -2.14
CA VAL A 140 1.99 -9.63 -0.79
C VAL A 140 3.18 -10.57 -0.51
N PRO A 141 3.13 -11.88 -0.84
CA PRO A 141 4.31 -12.74 -0.73
C PRO A 141 5.46 -12.31 -1.64
N SER A 142 5.15 -11.81 -2.84
CA SER A 142 6.17 -11.31 -3.77
C SER A 142 6.84 -10.04 -3.27
N TYR A 143 6.05 -9.10 -2.73
CA TYR A 143 6.53 -7.90 -2.06
C TYR A 143 7.41 -8.27 -0.86
N ALA A 144 6.96 -9.20 -0.03
CA ALA A 144 7.71 -9.67 1.14
C ALA A 144 9.04 -10.32 0.79
N LEU A 145 9.08 -11.13 -0.28
CA LEU A 145 10.32 -11.68 -0.79
C LEU A 145 11.27 -10.56 -1.26
N ASN A 146 10.74 -9.56 -1.97
CA ASN A 146 11.53 -8.42 -2.43
C ASN A 146 12.06 -7.57 -1.26
N GLU A 147 11.23 -7.29 -0.25
CA GLU A 147 11.65 -6.62 0.99
C GLU A 147 12.80 -7.38 1.65
N TRP A 148 12.67 -8.70 1.77
CA TRP A 148 13.67 -9.54 2.42
C TRP A 148 15.03 -9.45 1.71
N ILE A 149 15.03 -9.49 0.38
CA ILE A 149 16.23 -9.37 -0.44
C ILE A 149 16.85 -7.98 -0.30
N LEU A 150 16.05 -6.92 -0.48
CA LEU A 150 16.55 -5.54 -0.55
C LEU A 150 16.98 -4.98 0.82
N ILE A 151 16.21 -5.28 1.87
CA ILE A 151 16.33 -4.62 3.18
C ILE A 151 16.93 -5.54 4.23
N LYS A 152 16.61 -6.84 4.19
CA LYS A 152 16.97 -7.80 5.25
C LYS A 152 18.15 -8.71 4.88
N GLY A 153 18.87 -8.39 3.79
CA GLY A 153 20.04 -9.15 3.34
C GLY A 153 19.73 -10.53 2.75
N GLY A 154 18.50 -10.74 2.29
CA GLY A 154 18.05 -12.00 1.69
C GLY A 154 18.96 -12.44 0.55
N PHE A 155 19.28 -13.74 0.54
CA PHE A 155 20.25 -14.37 -0.38
C PHE A 155 21.68 -13.79 -0.37
N GLY A 156 21.99 -12.80 0.48
CA GLY A 156 23.29 -12.13 0.50
C GLY A 156 23.62 -11.34 -0.77
N LEU A 157 22.62 -11.00 -1.60
CA LEU A 157 22.81 -10.31 -2.88
C LEU A 157 23.14 -8.81 -2.70
N ILE A 158 22.62 -8.23 -1.63
CA ILE A 158 22.81 -6.82 -1.28
C ILE A 158 23.37 -6.80 0.15
N PRO A 159 24.52 -6.13 0.39
CA PRO A 159 25.07 -6.00 1.73
C PRO A 159 24.06 -5.35 2.68
N LEU A 160 23.94 -5.89 3.89
CA LEU A 160 23.05 -5.35 4.91
C LEU A 160 23.35 -3.85 5.13
N ASP A 161 22.31 -3.05 5.33
CA ASP A 161 22.36 -1.60 5.52
C ASP A 161 22.90 -0.76 4.35
N SER A 162 23.29 -1.37 3.22
CA SER A 162 23.78 -0.62 2.04
C SER A 162 22.67 -0.01 1.19
N PHE A 163 21.51 -0.65 1.14
CA PHE A 163 20.36 -0.17 0.38
C PHE A 163 19.53 0.82 1.19
N LYS A 164 19.50 2.09 0.74
CA LYS A 164 18.76 3.17 1.42
C LYS A 164 17.49 3.50 0.63
N ASP A 165 16.34 3.09 1.16
CA ASP A 165 15.04 3.33 0.54
C ASP A 165 13.98 3.72 1.58
N THR A 166 14.29 4.75 2.37
CA THR A 166 13.48 5.20 3.52
C THR A 166 12.02 5.47 3.17
N GLY A 167 11.76 6.08 2.01
CA GLY A 167 10.39 6.36 1.53
C GLY A 167 9.80 5.25 0.67
N GLY A 168 10.49 4.13 0.47
CA GLY A 168 10.02 3.03 -0.38
C GLY A 168 9.91 3.39 -1.87
N SER A 169 10.75 4.29 -2.37
CA SER A 169 10.73 4.67 -3.79
C SER A 169 10.91 3.46 -4.71
N VAL A 170 11.76 2.50 -4.31
CA VAL A 170 11.98 1.27 -5.06
C VAL A 170 11.09 0.14 -4.55
N LEU A 171 11.15 -0.15 -3.25
CA LEU A 171 10.47 -1.28 -2.63
C LEU A 171 8.95 -1.18 -2.73
N ILE A 172 8.38 0.02 -2.61
CA ILE A 172 6.92 0.24 -2.63
C ILE A 172 6.49 0.72 -4.01
N HIS A 173 6.99 1.89 -4.44
CA HIS A 173 6.45 2.57 -5.62
C HIS A 173 6.86 1.89 -6.93
N ALA A 174 8.16 1.70 -7.16
CA ALA A 174 8.64 1.05 -8.38
C ALA A 174 8.14 -0.41 -8.46
N PHE A 175 8.30 -1.18 -7.38
CA PHE A 175 7.82 -2.57 -7.34
C PHE A 175 6.32 -2.67 -7.62
N GLY A 176 5.49 -1.88 -6.94
CA GLY A 176 4.04 -1.87 -7.15
C GLY A 176 3.66 -1.51 -8.59
N ALA A 177 4.32 -0.50 -9.16
CA ALA A 177 4.07 -0.07 -10.54
C ALA A 177 4.47 -1.13 -11.58
N PHE A 178 5.67 -1.72 -11.48
CA PHE A 178 6.12 -2.74 -12.43
C PHE A 178 5.34 -4.05 -12.31
N PHE A 179 4.95 -4.45 -11.10
CA PHE A 179 4.06 -5.58 -10.92
C PHE A 179 2.71 -5.32 -11.58
N GLY A 180 2.11 -4.14 -11.34
CA GLY A 180 0.85 -3.74 -11.96
C GLY A 180 0.92 -3.71 -13.48
N LEU A 181 2.02 -3.20 -14.05
CA LEU A 181 2.27 -3.21 -15.49
C LEU A 181 2.31 -4.64 -16.03
N THR A 182 2.97 -5.55 -15.33
CA THR A 182 3.03 -6.98 -15.71
C THR A 182 1.64 -7.62 -15.70
N VAL A 183 0.82 -7.30 -14.68
CA VAL A 183 -0.57 -7.78 -14.60
C VAL A 183 -1.38 -7.30 -15.80
N VAL A 184 -1.31 -6.01 -16.16
CA VAL A 184 -2.10 -5.51 -17.30
C VAL A 184 -1.56 -5.99 -18.65
N MET A 185 -0.25 -6.18 -18.80
CA MET A 185 0.34 -6.72 -20.03
C MET A 185 -0.06 -8.19 -20.28
N THR A 186 -0.34 -8.95 -19.22
CA THR A 186 -0.66 -10.39 -19.32
C THR A 186 -2.16 -10.67 -19.30
N MET A 187 -2.95 -9.87 -18.57
CA MET A 187 -4.37 -10.15 -18.34
C MET A 187 -5.34 -9.28 -19.13
N THR A 188 -4.90 -8.12 -19.65
CA THR A 188 -5.82 -7.22 -20.36
C THR A 188 -6.20 -7.81 -21.72
N THR A 189 -7.49 -8.02 -21.92
CA THR A 189 -8.04 -8.43 -23.21
C THR A 189 -8.11 -7.25 -24.19
N LYS A 190 -8.15 -7.54 -25.49
CA LYS A 190 -8.34 -6.51 -26.53
C LYS A 190 -9.58 -5.64 -26.27
N ALA A 191 -10.69 -6.25 -25.86
CA ALA A 191 -11.95 -5.54 -25.56
C ALA A 191 -11.81 -4.59 -24.36
N GLU A 192 -11.04 -4.96 -23.32
CA GLU A 192 -10.75 -4.08 -22.20
C GLU A 192 -9.79 -2.96 -22.60
N TYR A 193 -8.80 -3.25 -23.45
CA TYR A 193 -7.84 -2.26 -23.96
C TYR A 193 -8.53 -1.17 -24.80
N GLU A 194 -9.46 -1.56 -25.67
CA GLU A 194 -10.20 -0.66 -26.54
C GLU A 194 -11.27 0.17 -25.82
N LYS A 195 -11.61 -0.18 -24.57
CA LYS A 195 -12.60 0.57 -23.78
C LYS A 195 -11.99 1.90 -23.30
N PRO A 196 -12.60 3.05 -23.62
CA PRO A 196 -12.11 4.33 -23.14
C PRO A 196 -12.26 4.46 -21.62
N ILE A 197 -11.29 5.13 -21.00
CA ILE A 197 -11.35 5.52 -19.59
C ILE A 197 -11.91 6.94 -19.55
N GLU A 198 -13.18 7.07 -19.16
CA GLU A 198 -13.87 8.36 -19.07
C GLU A 198 -13.80 8.95 -17.66
N THR A 199 -13.83 10.27 -17.57
CA THR A 199 -14.01 11.04 -16.33
C THR A 199 -15.15 12.04 -16.48
N ASP A 200 -15.62 12.58 -15.35
CA ASP A 200 -16.50 13.76 -15.32
C ASP A 200 -16.15 14.67 -14.14
N ALA A 201 -16.75 15.86 -14.10
CA ALA A 201 -16.45 16.85 -13.08
C ALA A 201 -16.65 16.33 -11.64
N THR A 202 -17.57 15.39 -11.42
CA THR A 202 -17.82 14.83 -10.08
C THR A 202 -16.77 13.77 -9.74
N SER A 203 -16.46 12.87 -10.67
CA SER A 203 -15.43 11.85 -10.46
C SER A 203 -14.04 12.47 -10.26
N ASP A 204 -13.71 13.52 -11.01
CA ASP A 204 -12.44 14.24 -10.89
C ASP A 204 -12.34 15.01 -9.57
N ARG A 205 -13.44 15.62 -9.08
CA ARG A 205 -13.46 16.26 -7.75
C ARG A 205 -13.21 15.26 -6.62
N PHE A 206 -13.77 14.05 -6.72
CA PHE A 206 -13.46 12.98 -5.78
C PHE A 206 -12.00 12.50 -5.91
N SER A 207 -11.47 12.40 -7.12
CA SER A 207 -10.05 12.08 -7.32
C SER A 207 -9.12 13.12 -6.68
N MET A 208 -9.46 14.41 -6.81
CA MET A 208 -8.72 15.50 -6.16
C MET A 208 -8.75 15.40 -4.63
N LEU A 209 -9.86 14.97 -4.03
CA LEU A 209 -9.91 14.69 -2.59
C LEU A 209 -8.89 13.60 -2.20
N GLY A 210 -8.86 12.49 -2.94
CA GLY A 210 -7.88 11.42 -2.71
C GLY A 210 -6.43 11.92 -2.87
N SER A 211 -6.17 12.69 -3.92
CA SER A 211 -4.87 13.33 -4.16
C SER A 211 -4.43 14.23 -3.00
N MET A 212 -5.33 15.08 -2.47
CA MET A 212 -5.04 15.96 -1.34
C MET A 212 -4.74 15.19 -0.05
N VAL A 213 -5.48 14.10 0.22
CA VAL A 213 -5.24 13.25 1.40
C VAL A 213 -3.87 12.57 1.31
N LEU A 214 -3.51 12.05 0.12
CA LEU A 214 -2.18 11.50 -0.10
C LEU A 214 -1.10 12.56 0.13
N TRP A 215 -1.24 13.74 -0.49
CA TRP A 215 -0.29 14.84 -0.39
C TRP A 215 -0.07 15.27 1.07
N LEU A 216 -1.15 15.44 1.83
CA LEU A 216 -1.11 15.89 3.23
C LEU A 216 -0.37 14.91 4.16
N PHE A 217 -0.62 13.60 3.99
CA PHE A 217 -0.08 12.59 4.90
C PHE A 217 1.22 11.93 4.42
N TRP A 218 1.68 12.23 3.20
CA TRP A 218 2.94 11.72 2.66
C TRP A 218 4.17 11.93 3.57
N PRO A 219 4.33 13.07 4.28
CA PRO A 219 5.42 13.23 5.25
C PRO A 219 5.42 12.16 6.34
N SER A 220 4.23 11.73 6.81
CA SER A 220 4.10 10.65 7.79
C SER A 220 4.46 9.29 7.19
N PHE A 221 4.09 9.05 5.94
CA PHE A 221 4.44 7.83 5.20
C PHE A 221 5.97 7.65 5.11
N CYS A 222 6.68 8.68 4.63
CA CYS A 222 8.14 8.61 4.46
C CYS A 222 8.91 8.63 5.80
N ALA A 223 8.32 9.14 6.87
CA ALA A 223 8.94 9.22 8.19
C ALA A 223 8.49 8.10 9.16
N ALA A 224 7.64 7.15 8.71
CA ALA A 224 6.94 6.25 9.62
C ALA A 224 7.89 5.43 10.52
N LEU A 225 8.94 4.86 9.91
CA LEU A 225 9.98 4.04 10.55
C LEU A 225 11.34 4.74 10.68
N VAL A 226 11.38 6.06 10.45
CA VAL A 226 12.61 6.85 10.58
C VAL A 226 12.95 7.06 12.06
N ALA A 227 14.25 7.09 12.38
CA ALA A 227 14.73 7.39 13.73
C ALA A 227 14.18 8.74 14.23
N PRO A 228 13.75 8.86 15.50
CA PRO A 228 13.07 10.05 16.02
C PRO A 228 13.74 11.39 15.69
N GLU A 229 15.07 11.44 15.80
CA GLU A 229 15.90 12.61 15.53
C GLU A 229 15.93 13.04 14.06
N LEU A 230 15.61 12.12 13.13
CA LEU A 230 15.56 12.38 11.69
C LEU A 230 14.15 12.70 11.17
N VAL A 231 13.10 12.48 11.98
CA VAL A 231 11.70 12.71 11.59
C VAL A 231 11.44 14.15 11.10
N PRO A 232 11.90 15.22 11.79
CA PRO A 232 11.68 16.59 11.31
C PRO A 232 12.32 16.87 9.94
N TYR A 233 13.51 16.31 9.71
CA TYR A 233 14.23 16.44 8.43
C TYR A 233 13.50 15.70 7.31
N ALA A 234 13.11 14.45 7.54
CA ALA A 234 12.37 13.66 6.58
C ALA A 234 11.04 14.34 6.21
N ALA A 235 10.26 14.78 7.20
CA ALA A 235 8.98 15.42 6.98
C ALA A 235 9.12 16.74 6.19
N THR A 236 10.08 17.60 6.56
CA THR A 236 10.31 18.88 5.89
C THR A 236 10.74 18.68 4.43
N ASN A 237 11.67 17.76 4.18
CA ASN A 237 12.14 17.48 2.82
C ASN A 237 11.01 16.94 1.93
N VAL A 238 10.14 16.09 2.46
CA VAL A 238 8.97 15.56 1.72
C VAL A 238 7.99 16.69 1.37
N VAL A 239 7.68 17.59 2.30
CA VAL A 239 6.80 18.74 2.02
C VAL A 239 7.41 19.64 0.95
N LEU A 240 8.70 19.96 1.02
CA LEU A 240 9.37 20.78 0.01
C LEU A 240 9.37 20.10 -1.37
N ALA A 241 9.63 18.79 -1.42
CA ALA A 241 9.58 18.01 -2.66
C ALA A 241 8.16 17.99 -3.25
N LEU A 242 7.14 17.81 -2.43
CA LEU A 242 5.73 17.86 -2.83
C LEU A 242 5.34 19.23 -3.38
N CYS A 243 5.72 20.33 -2.72
CA CYS A 243 5.50 21.69 -3.22
C CYS A 243 6.15 21.89 -4.60
N GLY A 244 7.41 21.48 -4.75
CA GLY A 244 8.12 21.55 -6.03
C GLY A 244 7.43 20.76 -7.13
N ALA A 245 7.04 19.51 -6.83
CA ALA A 245 6.34 18.64 -7.77
C ALA A 245 4.96 19.20 -8.17
N THR A 246 4.20 19.77 -7.23
CA THR A 246 2.89 20.39 -7.51
C THR A 246 3.03 21.56 -8.47
N ILE A 247 3.97 22.48 -8.21
CA ILE A 247 4.21 23.65 -9.08
C ILE A 247 4.69 23.19 -10.47
N ALA A 248 5.67 22.29 -10.51
CA ALA A 248 6.20 21.77 -11.78
C ALA A 248 5.12 21.06 -12.60
N THR A 249 4.26 20.25 -11.96
CA THR A 249 3.17 19.53 -12.62
C THR A 249 2.14 20.49 -13.22
N TYR A 250 1.79 21.56 -12.50
CA TYR A 250 0.84 22.56 -13.00
C TYR A 250 1.37 23.24 -14.27
N PHE A 251 2.59 23.78 -14.23
CA PHE A 251 3.18 24.46 -15.38
C PHE A 251 3.44 23.49 -16.55
N ALA A 252 3.95 22.30 -16.28
CA ALA A 252 4.12 21.27 -17.32
C ALA A 252 2.77 20.90 -17.97
N SER A 253 1.69 20.79 -17.19
CA SER A 253 0.36 20.49 -17.73
C SER A 253 -0.15 21.62 -18.62
N LEU A 254 0.08 22.89 -18.27
CA LEU A 254 -0.28 24.02 -19.13
C LEU A 254 0.51 24.04 -20.45
N ILE A 255 1.80 23.70 -20.40
CA ILE A 255 2.67 23.68 -21.59
C ILE A 255 2.29 22.54 -22.55
N LEU A 256 1.93 21.37 -22.01
CA LEU A 256 1.61 20.18 -22.81
C LEU A 256 0.15 20.15 -23.30
N ARG A 257 -0.74 20.93 -22.71
CA ARG A 257 -2.12 21.09 -23.19
C ARG A 257 -2.11 21.99 -24.42
N HIS A 258 -2.16 21.37 -25.59
CA HIS A 258 -2.50 22.02 -26.85
C HIS A 258 -4.01 22.26 -26.97
#